data_AF-A0AAN8RV03-F1
#
_entry.id   AF-A0AAN8RV03-F1
#
_cell.length_a   1.000
_cell.length_b   1.000
_cell.length_c   1.000
_cell.angle_alpha   90.00
_cell.angle_beta   90.00
_cell.angle_gamma   90.00
#
_symmetry.space_group_name_H-M   'P 1'
#
loop_
_entity.id
_entity.type
_entity.pdbx_description
1 polymer ?
#
loop_
_entity_poly.entity_id
_entity_poly.type
_entity_poly.pdbx_seq_one_letter_code
_entity_poly.pdbx_strand_id
1 'polypeptide(L)'
;MLPNLDFRHLVDFTFETEFSYASPNSRETMSPDERITNLTTILKTAVRLKYLCLSTYGPDFYDSENVIPKETPEVLADFQSAVDKLDRLEKLSISHLFGDSSFFLTPPDNVKSLRLQGWTTPSWWLQLSKSPLPNLENLFVHHDVANRCWNNREIWSREELKIKSVAVKTLKRFSGAAPLFAQPDFLDCILAANKGLNGQHDYIAQRQDEVIPQIRGSAESLIGTFSSIVQSRMEELTWRNWDENGSRELRLGPDSVRFFTEACIQALNNWRSYC
;
A
#
# COMPACT_ATOMS: atom_id res chain seq x y z
N MET A 1 31.10 -1.76 -0.29
CA MET A 1 31.84 -0.51 -0.55
C MET A 1 31.45 -0.01 -1.93
N LEU A 2 30.75 1.12 -2.01
CA LEU A 2 30.58 1.82 -3.29
C LEU A 2 31.95 2.43 -3.66
N PRO A 3 32.43 2.32 -4.91
CA PRO A 3 33.65 2.99 -5.35
C PRO A 3 33.54 4.51 -5.12
N ASN A 4 34.68 5.23 -5.16
CA ASN A 4 34.79 6.70 -5.03
C ASN A 4 33.95 7.46 -6.08
N LEU A 5 32.63 7.38 -5.96
CA LEU A 5 31.65 8.08 -6.76
C LEU A 5 31.50 9.47 -6.14
N ASP A 6 31.82 10.49 -6.93
CA ASP A 6 31.63 11.87 -6.55
C ASP A 6 30.17 12.28 -6.78
N PHE A 7 29.38 12.34 -5.71
CA PHE A 7 27.98 12.74 -5.78
C PHE A 7 27.76 14.25 -5.71
N ARG A 8 28.82 15.08 -5.63
CA ARG A 8 28.69 16.55 -5.51
C ARG A 8 27.99 17.21 -6.70
N HIS A 9 27.97 16.54 -7.85
CA HIS A 9 27.31 17.02 -9.07
C HIS A 9 25.98 16.31 -9.36
N LEU A 10 25.54 15.43 -8.48
CA LEU A 10 24.28 14.70 -8.61
C LEU A 10 23.11 15.68 -8.50
N VAL A 11 22.27 15.72 -9.53
CA VAL A 11 21.06 16.56 -9.60
C VAL A 11 19.80 15.72 -9.42
N ASP A 12 19.84 14.48 -9.89
CA ASP A 12 18.77 13.50 -9.80
C ASP A 12 19.37 12.21 -9.25
N PHE A 13 18.72 11.61 -8.25
CA PHE A 13 19.11 10.35 -7.66
C PHE A 13 17.89 9.49 -7.41
N THR A 14 17.93 8.29 -7.97
CA THR A 14 16.97 7.23 -7.69
C THR A 14 17.70 6.09 -7.03
N PHE A 15 17.24 5.72 -5.83
CA PHE A 15 17.70 4.55 -5.10
C PHE A 15 16.57 3.55 -5.02
N GLU A 16 16.82 2.36 -5.55
CA GLU A 16 15.92 1.24 -5.50
C GLU A 16 16.63 0.08 -4.81
N THR A 17 15.94 -0.55 -3.87
CA THR A 17 16.48 -1.68 -3.12
C THR A 17 15.38 -2.71 -2.89
N GLU A 18 15.76 -3.91 -2.47
CA GLU A 18 14.81 -4.97 -2.16
C GLU A 18 14.75 -5.22 -0.66
N PHE A 19 13.54 -5.27 -0.10
CA PHE A 19 13.29 -5.81 1.24
C PHE A 19 13.36 -7.32 1.14
N SER A 20 14.54 -7.89 1.34
CA SER A 20 14.62 -9.31 1.57
C SER A 20 14.20 -9.59 3.00
N TYR A 21 13.17 -10.43 3.16
CA TYR A 21 13.03 -11.17 4.41
C TYR A 21 14.32 -11.98 4.59
N ALA A 22 14.88 -11.96 5.79
CA ALA A 22 16.01 -12.82 6.10
C ALA A 22 15.54 -14.26 5.98
N SER A 23 15.61 -14.84 4.77
CA SER A 23 15.71 -16.28 4.66
C SER A 23 17.03 -16.63 5.33
N PRO A 24 17.05 -17.51 6.34
CA PRO A 24 18.29 -17.88 7.03
C PRO A 24 19.37 -18.44 6.09
N ASN A 25 19.03 -18.70 4.82
CA ASN A 25 19.92 -19.19 3.78
C ASN A 25 20.32 -18.16 2.69
N SER A 26 19.79 -16.92 2.68
CA SER A 26 20.19 -15.90 1.70
C SER A 26 21.41 -15.12 2.21
N ARG A 27 22.55 -15.29 1.54
CA ARG A 27 23.87 -14.83 2.02
C ARG A 27 24.18 -13.34 1.83
N GLU A 28 23.32 -12.53 1.22
CA GLU A 28 23.71 -11.16 0.80
C GLU A 28 22.57 -10.14 0.91
N THR A 29 21.97 -9.99 2.10
CA THR A 29 20.94 -8.96 2.30
C THR A 29 21.44 -7.94 3.32
N MET A 30 21.65 -6.71 2.85
CA MET A 30 22.04 -5.58 3.69
C MET A 30 20.98 -5.36 4.78
N SER A 31 21.41 -5.21 6.03
CA SER A 31 20.50 -4.90 7.13
C SER A 31 19.79 -3.55 6.92
N PRO A 32 18.63 -3.30 7.55
CA PRO A 32 17.94 -2.00 7.43
C PRO A 32 18.85 -0.81 7.80
N ASP A 33 19.62 -0.95 8.89
CA ASP A 33 20.54 0.07 9.36
C ASP A 33 21.69 0.33 8.39
N GLU A 34 22.30 -0.72 7.83
CA GLU A 34 23.36 -0.57 6.83
C GLU A 34 22.85 0.10 5.56
N ARG A 35 21.64 -0.25 5.12
CA ARG A 35 20.98 0.37 3.96
C ARG A 35 20.80 1.87 4.18
N ILE A 36 20.17 2.25 5.29
CA ILE A 36 19.94 3.67 5.59
C ILE A 36 21.27 4.39 5.82
N THR A 37 22.26 3.77 6.46
CA THR A 37 23.60 4.35 6.65
C THR A 37 24.32 4.62 5.33
N ASN A 38 24.24 3.69 4.38
CA ASN A 38 24.82 3.88 3.04
C ASN A 38 24.12 5.02 2.28
N LEU A 39 22.79 5.08 2.34
CA LEU A 39 22.01 6.20 1.80
C LEU A 39 22.41 7.53 2.44
N THR A 40 22.49 7.60 3.77
CA THR A 40 22.92 8.78 4.53
C THR A 40 24.28 9.27 4.03
N THR A 41 25.22 8.36 3.79
CA THR A 41 26.57 8.70 3.31
C THR A 41 26.53 9.33 1.92
N ILE A 42 25.71 8.80 1.01
CA ILE A 42 25.51 9.37 -0.33
C ILE A 42 24.92 10.78 -0.21
N LEU A 43 23.81 10.92 0.54
CA LEU A 43 23.08 12.18 0.66
C LEU A 43 23.92 13.29 1.32
N LYS A 44 24.79 12.96 2.28
CA LYS A 44 25.73 13.93 2.90
C LYS A 44 26.65 14.62 1.89
N THR A 45 26.87 14.03 0.71
CA THR A 45 27.75 14.59 -0.33
C THR A 45 27.01 15.16 -1.54
N ALA A 46 25.71 14.90 -1.66
CA ALA A 46 24.89 15.25 -2.82
C ALA A 46 24.34 16.70 -2.77
N VAL A 47 25.22 17.68 -2.59
CA VAL A 47 24.86 19.10 -2.34
C VAL A 47 24.12 19.80 -3.50
N ARG A 48 24.07 19.21 -4.70
CA ARG A 48 23.33 19.79 -5.85
C ARG A 48 22.02 19.07 -6.15
N LEU A 49 21.63 18.12 -5.30
CA LEU A 49 20.49 17.25 -5.53
C LEU A 49 19.19 18.06 -5.56
N LYS A 50 18.43 17.90 -6.65
CA LYS A 50 17.12 18.51 -6.85
C LYS A 50 15.99 17.49 -6.80
N TYR A 51 16.26 16.26 -7.22
CA TYR A 51 15.28 15.19 -7.30
C TYR A 51 15.82 13.96 -6.57
N LEU A 52 15.05 13.48 -5.61
CA LEU A 52 15.37 12.29 -4.83
C LEU A 52 14.19 11.33 -4.88
N CYS A 53 14.41 10.14 -5.42
CA CYS A 53 13.49 9.02 -5.36
C CYS A 53 14.13 7.89 -4.55
N LEU A 54 13.45 7.47 -3.49
CA LEU A 54 13.88 6.37 -2.62
C LEU A 54 12.75 5.34 -2.60
N SER A 55 13.02 4.17 -3.14
CA SER A 55 12.04 3.08 -3.20
C SER A 55 12.65 1.79 -2.67
N THR A 56 11.86 1.06 -1.90
CA THR A 56 12.13 -0.35 -1.64
C THR A 56 11.00 -1.17 -2.23
N TYR A 57 11.34 -2.23 -2.95
CA TYR A 57 10.39 -3.23 -3.41
C TYR A 57 10.57 -4.49 -2.56
N GLY A 58 9.55 -5.31 -2.38
CA GLY A 58 9.69 -6.55 -1.63
C GLY A 58 8.54 -7.49 -1.95
N PRO A 59 8.67 -8.79 -1.61
CA PRO A 59 7.60 -9.74 -1.84
C PRO A 59 6.34 -9.21 -1.17
N ASP A 60 5.27 -9.19 -1.95
CA ASP A 60 3.89 -8.98 -1.55
C ASP A 60 3.69 -9.08 -0.03
N PHE A 61 3.77 -7.92 0.64
CA PHE A 61 3.72 -7.76 2.10
C PHE A 61 2.35 -8.14 2.71
N TYR A 62 1.55 -8.89 1.96
CA TYR A 62 0.28 -9.48 2.34
C TYR A 62 0.46 -10.69 3.25
N ASP A 63 1.68 -11.26 3.37
CA ASP A 63 1.93 -12.39 4.26
C ASP A 63 2.28 -11.93 5.68
N SER A 64 1.33 -12.17 6.60
CA SER A 64 1.18 -11.50 7.91
C SER A 64 2.23 -11.84 8.97
N GLU A 65 3.09 -12.82 8.75
CA GLU A 65 3.91 -13.37 9.83
C GLU A 65 5.32 -12.75 9.92
N ASN A 66 5.76 -12.06 8.87
CA ASN A 66 7.15 -11.59 8.82
C ASN A 66 7.34 -10.28 9.59
N VAL A 67 8.04 -10.34 10.73
CA VAL A 67 8.52 -9.15 11.46
C VAL A 67 9.50 -8.40 10.55
N ILE A 68 9.06 -7.25 10.01
CA ILE A 68 9.94 -6.36 9.26
C ILE A 68 10.96 -5.79 10.25
N PRO A 69 12.27 -6.05 10.06
CA PRO A 69 13.30 -5.47 10.91
C PRO A 69 13.25 -3.95 10.81
N LYS A 70 13.28 -3.28 11.96
CA LYS A 70 13.21 -1.82 12.05
C LYS A 70 14.61 -1.22 12.11
N GLU A 71 14.73 -0.02 11.57
CA GLU A 71 15.90 0.81 11.75
C GLU A 71 16.00 1.33 13.20
N THR A 72 17.23 1.57 13.65
CA THR A 72 17.47 2.19 14.97
C THR A 72 17.18 3.70 14.95
N PRO A 73 16.71 4.28 16.07
CA PRO A 73 16.44 5.73 16.16
C PRO A 73 17.65 6.60 15.78
N GLU A 74 18.86 6.16 16.13
CA GLU A 74 20.11 6.86 15.83
C GLU A 74 20.36 6.94 14.32
N VAL A 75 20.18 5.83 13.60
CA VAL A 75 20.34 5.77 12.14
C VAL A 75 19.31 6.63 11.43
N LEU A 76 18.07 6.62 11.90
CA LEU A 76 16.99 7.46 11.36
C LEU A 76 17.23 8.95 11.62
N ALA A 77 17.75 9.32 12.79
CA ALA A 77 18.13 10.70 13.11
C ALA A 77 19.27 11.20 12.22
N ASP A 78 20.29 10.37 12.00
CA ASP A 78 21.40 10.67 11.10
C ASP A 78 20.95 10.85 9.64
N PHE A 79 20.01 10.01 9.20
CA PHE A 79 19.40 10.11 7.87
C PHE A 79 18.57 11.39 7.72
N GLN A 80 17.74 11.74 8.71
CA GLN A 80 17.01 13.02 8.74
C GLN A 80 17.98 14.21 8.61
N SER A 81 19.07 14.23 9.39
CA SER A 81 20.06 15.30 9.34
C SER A 81 20.75 15.42 7.98
N ALA A 82 20.94 14.31 7.26
CA ALA A 82 21.49 14.34 5.91
C ALA A 82 20.49 14.93 4.90
N VAL A 83 19.21 14.58 5.03
CA VAL A 83 18.13 15.10 4.18
C VAL A 83 17.90 16.59 4.41
N ASP A 84 17.93 17.06 5.67
CA ASP A 84 17.77 18.47 6.03
C ASP A 84 18.80 19.40 5.35
N LYS A 85 19.98 18.86 5.02
CA LYS A 85 21.08 19.61 4.36
C LYS A 85 20.92 19.71 2.85
N LEU A 86 19.92 19.07 2.24
CA LEU A 86 19.65 19.11 0.81
C LEU A 86 18.86 20.38 0.43
N ASP A 87 19.51 21.54 0.55
CA ASP A 87 18.97 22.89 0.35
C ASP A 87 18.42 23.17 -1.07
N ARG A 88 18.79 22.34 -2.04
CA ARG A 88 18.33 22.43 -3.45
C ARG A 88 17.28 21.40 -3.82
N LEU A 89 16.88 20.52 -2.90
CA LEU A 89 15.91 19.46 -3.15
C LEU A 89 14.52 20.02 -3.46
N GLU A 90 14.04 19.85 -4.69
CA GLU A 90 12.74 20.34 -5.13
C GLU A 90 11.67 19.24 -5.16
N LYS A 91 12.08 17.98 -5.37
CA LYS A 91 11.16 16.83 -5.37
C LYS A 91 11.71 15.69 -4.54
N LEU A 92 10.85 15.14 -3.69
CA LEU A 92 11.12 13.98 -2.85
C LEU A 92 10.04 12.93 -3.07
N SER A 93 10.46 11.72 -3.40
CA SER A 93 9.60 10.55 -3.51
C SER A 93 10.13 9.45 -2.61
N ILE A 94 9.29 8.94 -1.71
CA ILE A 94 9.62 7.85 -0.81
C ILE A 94 8.55 6.78 -0.97
N SER A 95 8.97 5.56 -1.25
CA SER A 95 8.10 4.40 -1.41
C SER A 95 8.64 3.23 -0.61
N HIS A 96 7.91 2.81 0.43
CA HIS A 96 8.25 1.64 1.27
C HIS A 96 9.69 1.63 1.81
N LEU A 97 10.30 2.78 2.07
CA LEU A 97 11.73 2.83 2.41
C LEU A 97 12.03 2.27 3.80
N PHE A 98 11.19 2.61 4.79
CA PHE A 98 11.46 2.36 6.20
C PHE A 98 10.74 1.12 6.71
N GLY A 99 11.44 0.32 7.53
CA GLY A 99 10.83 -0.75 8.31
C GLY A 99 10.02 -0.21 9.49
N ASP A 100 10.43 0.92 10.08
CA ASP A 100 9.64 1.60 11.11
C ASP A 100 8.52 2.48 10.53
N SER A 101 7.30 1.94 10.51
CA SER A 101 6.09 2.62 10.01
C SER A 101 5.68 3.89 10.78
N SER A 102 6.28 4.16 11.94
CA SER A 102 6.04 5.38 12.72
C SER A 102 7.01 6.52 12.39
N PHE A 103 8.11 6.22 11.70
CA PHE A 103 9.09 7.22 11.31
C PHE A 103 8.55 8.09 10.17
N PHE A 104 8.47 9.38 10.42
CA PHE A 104 8.14 10.38 9.41
C PHE A 104 9.40 11.17 9.06
N LEU A 105 9.93 10.94 7.86
CA LEU A 105 10.99 11.79 7.33
C LEU A 105 10.41 13.17 7.04
N THR A 106 10.84 14.19 7.76
CA THR A 106 10.43 15.57 7.52
C THR A 106 11.15 16.08 6.26
N PRO A 107 10.42 16.46 5.20
CA PRO A 107 11.03 17.05 4.00
C PRO A 107 11.66 18.42 4.30
N PRO A 108 12.76 18.79 3.63
CA PRO A 108 13.31 20.14 3.68
C PRO A 108 12.32 21.19 3.17
N ASP A 109 12.43 22.42 3.68
CA ASP A 109 11.51 23.52 3.37
C ASP A 109 11.43 23.85 1.87
N ASN A 110 12.49 23.60 1.12
CA ASN A 110 12.60 23.85 -0.32
C ASN A 110 11.85 22.84 -1.21
N VAL A 111 11.33 21.74 -0.64
CA VAL A 111 10.58 20.72 -1.40
C VAL A 111 9.25 21.29 -1.91
N LYS A 112 9.04 21.18 -3.22
CA LYS A 112 7.83 21.61 -3.93
C LYS A 112 6.90 20.46 -4.33
N SER A 113 7.45 19.25 -4.42
CA SER A 113 6.69 18.04 -4.74
C SER A 113 7.08 16.92 -3.81
N LEU A 114 6.10 16.36 -3.11
CA LEU A 114 6.28 15.28 -2.15
C LEU A 114 5.40 14.09 -2.53
N ARG A 115 6.01 12.92 -2.69
CA ARG A 115 5.33 11.64 -2.87
C ARG A 115 5.71 10.73 -1.72
N LEU A 116 4.71 10.29 -0.96
CA LEU A 116 4.88 9.36 0.16
C LEU A 116 4.00 8.14 -0.09
N GLN A 117 4.63 6.98 -0.17
CA GLN A 117 3.95 5.70 -0.32
C GLN A 117 4.54 4.71 0.69
N GLY A 118 3.67 3.99 1.41
CA GLY A 118 4.13 2.97 2.35
C GLY A 118 3.14 2.67 3.47
N TRP A 119 3.63 1.92 4.46
CA TRP A 119 2.90 1.74 5.72
C TRP A 119 3.15 2.91 6.65
N THR A 120 2.07 3.37 7.25
CA THR A 120 2.07 4.51 8.15
C THR A 120 1.29 4.13 9.39
N THR A 121 1.58 4.75 10.53
CA THR A 121 0.77 4.67 11.75
C THR A 121 0.00 5.97 11.97
N PRO A 122 -0.97 6.04 12.90
CA PRO A 122 -1.61 7.31 13.23
C PRO A 122 -0.63 8.41 13.66
N SER A 123 0.44 8.06 14.39
CA SER A 123 1.47 9.02 14.79
C SER A 123 2.24 9.59 13.59
N TRP A 124 2.41 8.82 12.53
CA TRP A 124 2.98 9.29 11.27
C TRP A 124 2.10 10.37 10.63
N TRP A 125 0.79 10.15 10.56
CA TRP A 125 -0.17 11.12 10.01
C TRP A 125 -0.22 12.41 10.83
N LEU A 126 -0.13 12.31 12.15
CA LEU A 126 -0.04 13.47 13.04
C LEU A 126 1.26 14.27 12.86
N GLN A 127 2.37 13.62 12.50
CA GLN A 127 3.61 14.32 12.18
C GLN A 127 3.50 15.03 10.83
N LEU A 128 2.98 14.35 9.80
CA LEU A 128 2.72 14.96 8.50
C LEU A 128 1.79 16.18 8.63
N SER A 129 0.69 16.07 9.37
CA SER A 129 -0.28 17.17 9.50
C SER A 129 0.31 18.40 10.20
N LYS A 130 1.27 18.22 11.11
CA LYS A 130 1.93 19.32 11.82
C LYS A 130 3.09 19.95 11.05
N SER A 131 3.55 19.31 9.97
CA SER A 131 4.69 19.80 9.19
C SER A 131 4.27 21.01 8.32
N PRO A 132 4.89 22.21 8.49
CA PRO A 132 4.46 23.41 7.77
C PRO A 132 4.68 23.38 6.26
N LEU A 133 5.75 22.73 5.80
CA LEU A 133 6.11 22.51 4.39
C LEU A 133 5.84 23.75 3.51
N PRO A 134 6.52 24.88 3.79
CA PRO A 134 6.12 26.20 3.31
C PRO A 134 6.14 26.37 1.79
N ASN A 135 6.94 25.57 1.06
CA ASN A 135 7.01 25.63 -0.41
C ASN A 135 6.32 24.46 -1.11
N LEU A 136 5.64 23.57 -0.38
CA LEU A 136 5.05 22.37 -0.96
C LEU A 136 3.83 22.69 -1.82
N GLU A 137 3.93 22.42 -3.11
CA GLU A 137 2.84 22.69 -4.07
C GLU A 137 2.08 21.41 -4.46
N ASN A 138 2.76 20.26 -4.47
CA ASN A 138 2.19 18.99 -4.91
C ASN A 138 2.41 17.93 -3.84
N LEU A 139 1.32 17.37 -3.32
CA LEU A 139 1.36 16.30 -2.34
C LEU A 139 0.64 15.07 -2.88
N PHE A 140 1.36 13.94 -2.90
CA PHE A 140 0.81 12.61 -3.12
C PHE A 140 1.05 11.76 -1.88
N VAL A 141 0.00 11.19 -1.29
CA VAL A 141 0.12 10.27 -0.15
C VAL A 141 -0.68 9.01 -0.38
N HIS A 142 -0.03 7.86 -0.45
CA HIS A 142 -0.68 6.58 -0.64
C HIS A 142 -0.34 5.62 0.51
N HIS A 143 -1.38 5.15 1.20
CA HIS A 143 -1.23 4.12 2.21
C HIS A 143 -1.52 2.73 1.65
N ASP A 144 -0.55 1.84 1.82
CA ASP A 144 -0.69 0.43 1.48
C ASP A 144 -1.37 -0.33 2.61
N VAL A 145 -2.40 -1.09 2.26
CA VAL A 145 -3.17 -1.90 3.21
C VAL A 145 -2.42 -3.21 3.46
N ALA A 146 -1.88 -3.38 4.66
CA ALA A 146 -1.34 -4.66 5.14
C ALA A 146 -2.23 -5.30 6.21
N ASN A 147 -2.12 -6.61 6.43
CA ASN A 147 -2.85 -7.35 7.49
C ASN A 147 -2.71 -6.70 8.88
N ARG A 148 -1.57 -6.06 9.15
CA ARG A 148 -1.31 -5.32 10.42
C ARG A 148 -2.21 -4.11 10.62
N CYS A 149 -2.75 -3.52 9.56
CA CYS A 149 -3.69 -2.40 9.65
C CYS A 149 -5.07 -2.89 10.14
N TRP A 150 -5.47 -4.10 9.78
CA TRP A 150 -6.72 -4.73 10.19
C TRP A 150 -6.74 -5.05 11.69
N ASN A 151 -5.66 -5.61 12.20
CA ASN A 151 -5.54 -6.00 13.62
C ASN A 151 -5.49 -4.80 14.58
N ASN A 152 -5.23 -3.59 14.07
CA ASN A 152 -5.08 -2.37 14.88
C ASN A 152 -6.22 -1.36 14.66
N ARG A 153 -7.37 -1.78 14.10
CA ARG A 153 -8.50 -0.90 13.77
C ARG A 153 -8.92 0.02 14.92
N GLU A 154 -8.92 -0.48 16.16
CA GLU A 154 -9.28 0.30 17.34
C GLU A 154 -8.34 1.49 17.57
N ILE A 155 -7.04 1.31 17.34
CA ILE A 155 -6.04 2.38 17.47
C ILE A 155 -6.33 3.47 16.43
N TRP A 156 -6.57 3.06 15.18
CA TRP A 156 -6.88 3.99 14.10
C TRP A 156 -8.15 4.79 14.32
N SER A 157 -9.08 4.29 15.13
CA SER A 157 -10.38 4.92 15.38
C SER A 157 -10.41 5.84 16.61
N ARG A 158 -9.30 5.99 17.35
CA ARG A 158 -9.28 6.80 18.58
C ARG A 158 -9.38 8.30 18.29
N GLU A 159 -10.26 8.99 19.03
CA GLU A 159 -10.51 10.43 18.90
C GLU A 159 -9.24 11.29 19.08
N GLU A 160 -8.34 10.86 19.96
CA GLU A 160 -7.06 11.53 20.25
C GLU A 160 -6.11 11.58 19.05
N LEU A 161 -6.34 10.71 18.05
CA LEU A 161 -5.53 10.61 16.84
C LEU A 161 -6.15 11.34 15.65
N LYS A 162 -7.30 12.03 15.83
CA LYS A 162 -7.85 12.93 14.82
C LYS A 162 -6.88 14.07 14.52
N ILE A 163 -6.77 14.39 13.24
CA ILE A 163 -5.79 15.36 12.76
C ILE A 163 -6.22 16.78 13.12
N LYS A 164 -7.52 17.09 13.06
CA LYS A 164 -8.18 18.38 13.41
C LYS A 164 -7.76 19.59 12.56
N SER A 165 -6.50 19.64 12.11
CA SER A 165 -5.96 20.69 11.24
C SER A 165 -4.66 20.22 10.59
N VAL A 166 -4.32 20.81 9.45
CA VAL A 166 -3.00 20.65 8.82
C VAL A 166 -2.26 21.98 8.73
N ALA A 167 -0.93 21.94 8.81
CA ALA A 167 -0.06 23.11 8.77
C ALA A 167 0.28 23.55 7.35
N VAL A 168 0.27 22.63 6.38
CA VAL A 168 0.52 22.93 4.96
C VAL A 168 -0.64 23.72 4.35
N LYS A 169 -0.31 24.88 3.75
CA LYS A 169 -1.29 25.86 3.21
C LYS A 169 -1.01 26.29 1.77
N THR A 170 -0.03 25.67 1.12
CA THR A 170 0.53 26.07 -0.17
C THR A 170 0.23 25.08 -1.30
N LEU A 171 -0.57 24.04 -1.04
CA LEU A 171 -0.87 23.00 -2.02
C LEU A 171 -1.68 23.56 -3.20
N LYS A 172 -1.22 23.23 -4.39
CA LYS A 172 -1.91 23.40 -5.67
C LYS A 172 -2.50 22.09 -6.18
N ARG A 173 -1.90 20.95 -5.81
CA ARG A 173 -2.39 19.62 -6.16
C ARG A 173 -2.29 18.68 -4.97
N PHE A 174 -3.35 17.91 -4.75
CA PHE A 174 -3.39 16.88 -3.72
C PHE A 174 -3.96 15.58 -4.27
N SER A 175 -3.30 14.45 -4.07
CA SER A 175 -3.79 13.17 -4.57
C SER A 175 -3.34 12.04 -3.66
N GLY A 176 -3.97 10.88 -3.80
CA GLY A 176 -3.60 9.70 -3.02
C GLY A 176 -4.80 8.99 -2.42
N ALA A 177 -4.55 8.23 -1.37
CA ALA A 177 -5.58 7.47 -0.71
C ALA A 177 -5.33 7.35 0.78
N ALA A 178 -6.39 7.56 1.55
CA ALA A 178 -6.37 7.35 2.98
C ALA A 178 -6.17 5.86 3.30
N PRO A 179 -5.56 5.53 4.45
CA PRO A 179 -5.71 4.20 5.04
C PRO A 179 -7.20 3.80 5.12
N LEU A 180 -7.51 2.51 4.96
CA LEU A 180 -8.90 2.00 5.08
C LEU A 180 -9.58 2.38 6.40
N PHE A 181 -8.78 2.49 7.46
CA PHE A 181 -9.22 2.87 8.81
C PHE A 181 -8.77 4.29 9.19
N ALA A 182 -8.27 5.07 8.24
CA ALA A 182 -7.78 6.40 8.51
C ALA A 182 -8.86 7.26 9.16
N GLN A 183 -8.41 8.21 9.96
CA GLN A 183 -9.27 9.29 10.41
C GLN A 183 -9.79 10.03 9.17
N PRO A 184 -11.12 10.10 8.98
CA PRO A 184 -11.73 10.64 7.76
C PRO A 184 -11.44 12.14 7.58
N ASP A 185 -10.99 12.81 8.64
CA ASP A 185 -10.81 14.26 8.68
C ASP A 185 -9.54 14.77 7.97
N PHE A 186 -8.62 13.90 7.52
CA PHE A 186 -7.39 14.38 6.86
C PHE A 186 -7.68 15.17 5.58
N LEU A 187 -8.53 14.62 4.69
CA LEU A 187 -8.90 15.31 3.44
C LEU A 187 -9.58 16.64 3.78
N ASP A 188 -10.55 16.61 4.70
CA ASP A 188 -11.29 17.80 5.11
C ASP A 188 -10.36 18.89 5.64
N CYS A 189 -9.36 18.51 6.46
CA CYS A 189 -8.35 19.42 6.96
C CYS A 189 -7.49 20.00 5.82
N ILE A 190 -7.05 19.17 4.87
CA ILE A 190 -6.28 19.60 3.69
C ILE A 190 -7.07 20.62 2.88
N LEU A 191 -8.34 20.33 2.56
CA LEU A 191 -9.22 21.21 1.79
C LEU A 191 -9.49 22.52 2.54
N ALA A 192 -9.72 22.44 3.87
CA ALA A 192 -9.94 23.62 4.71
C ALA A 192 -8.72 24.56 4.76
N ALA A 193 -7.51 23.98 4.84
CA ALA A 193 -6.26 24.74 4.88
C ALA A 193 -5.84 25.28 3.51
N ASN A 194 -6.21 24.60 2.42
CA ASN A 194 -5.77 24.90 1.05
C ASN A 194 -6.98 25.23 0.15
N LYS A 195 -7.64 26.36 0.42
CA LYS A 195 -8.85 26.82 -0.30
C LYS A 195 -8.69 26.94 -1.83
N GLY A 196 -7.46 26.94 -2.35
CA GLY A 196 -7.16 26.97 -3.78
C GLY A 196 -7.29 25.63 -4.51
N LEU A 197 -7.51 24.51 -3.80
CA LEU A 197 -7.59 23.15 -4.37
C LEU A 197 -8.87 22.83 -5.17
N ASN A 198 -9.66 23.83 -5.60
CA ASN A 198 -10.97 23.74 -6.29
C ASN A 198 -11.09 22.61 -7.33
N GLY A 199 -11.37 21.37 -6.89
CA GLY A 199 -11.41 20.18 -7.75
C GLY A 199 -10.06 19.69 -8.28
N GLN A 200 -8.93 20.29 -7.86
CA GLN A 200 -7.58 19.79 -8.17
C GLN A 200 -7.12 18.78 -7.12
N HIS A 201 -7.99 17.80 -6.83
CA HIS A 201 -7.64 16.68 -5.99
C HIS A 201 -8.27 15.36 -6.46
N ASP A 202 -7.46 14.30 -6.44
CA ASP A 202 -7.87 12.92 -6.74
C ASP A 202 -7.71 12.04 -5.49
N TYR A 203 -7.94 12.61 -4.31
CA TYR A 203 -7.77 11.90 -3.05
C TYR A 203 -9.00 11.05 -2.70
N ILE A 204 -8.78 9.76 -2.48
CA ILE A 204 -9.80 8.81 -2.07
C ILE A 204 -9.90 8.82 -0.54
N ALA A 205 -10.90 9.52 0.00
CA ALA A 205 -11.11 9.65 1.44
C ALA A 205 -11.90 8.50 2.08
N GLN A 206 -12.77 7.82 1.32
CA GLN A 206 -13.68 6.81 1.83
C GLN A 206 -13.46 5.46 1.14
N ARG A 207 -12.34 4.79 1.47
CA ARG A 207 -12.11 3.41 1.01
C ARG A 207 -13.01 2.38 1.69
N GLN A 208 -13.73 2.76 2.75
CA GLN A 208 -14.59 1.86 3.52
C GLN A 208 -15.70 1.20 2.68
N ASP A 209 -16.14 1.86 1.61
CA ASP A 209 -17.18 1.37 0.69
C ASP A 209 -16.58 0.72 -0.57
N GLU A 210 -15.25 0.71 -0.72
CA GLU A 210 -14.56 0.05 -1.83
C GLU A 210 -14.29 -1.43 -1.51
N VAL A 211 -14.69 -2.32 -2.42
CA VAL A 211 -14.30 -3.73 -2.34
C VAL A 211 -12.79 -3.84 -2.56
N ILE A 212 -12.08 -4.40 -1.57
CA ILE A 212 -10.64 -4.68 -1.62
C ILE A 212 -10.31 -5.39 -2.94
N PRO A 213 -9.36 -4.89 -3.76
CA PRO A 213 -9.08 -5.44 -5.08
C PRO A 213 -8.76 -6.94 -5.09
N GLN A 214 -8.05 -7.44 -4.06
CA GLN A 214 -7.74 -8.86 -3.88
C GLN A 214 -9.01 -9.69 -3.62
N ILE A 215 -9.93 -9.18 -2.80
CA ILE A 215 -11.23 -9.83 -2.56
C ILE A 215 -12.06 -9.79 -3.82
N ARG A 216 -12.07 -8.67 -4.55
CA ARG A 216 -12.76 -8.55 -5.85
C ARG A 216 -12.24 -9.59 -6.83
N GLY A 217 -10.92 -9.69 -7.03
CA GLY A 217 -10.33 -10.67 -7.93
C GLY A 217 -10.61 -12.11 -7.49
N SER A 218 -10.55 -12.39 -6.19
CA SER A 218 -10.91 -13.70 -5.63
C SER A 218 -12.39 -14.02 -5.85
N ALA A 219 -13.28 -13.06 -5.65
CA ALA A 219 -14.71 -13.20 -5.85
C ALA A 219 -15.05 -13.40 -7.34
N GLU A 220 -14.44 -12.64 -8.25
CA GLU A 220 -14.58 -12.80 -9.69
C GLU A 220 -14.11 -14.19 -10.15
N SER A 221 -12.99 -14.68 -9.61
CA SER A 221 -12.50 -16.04 -9.86
C SER A 221 -13.49 -17.10 -9.36
N LEU A 222 -14.02 -16.96 -8.15
CA LEU A 222 -15.05 -17.85 -7.60
C LEU A 222 -16.33 -17.85 -8.45
N ILE A 223 -16.79 -16.69 -8.90
CA ILE A 223 -17.94 -16.56 -9.80
C ILE A 223 -17.67 -17.29 -11.12
N GLY A 224 -16.49 -17.14 -11.70
CA GLY A 224 -16.09 -17.83 -12.93
C GLY A 224 -16.09 -19.35 -12.77
N THR A 225 -15.50 -19.85 -11.68
CA THR A 225 -15.49 -21.29 -11.34
C THR A 225 -16.90 -21.83 -11.14
N PHE A 226 -17.73 -21.13 -10.36
CA PHE A 226 -19.11 -21.55 -10.11
C PHE A 226 -19.93 -21.58 -11.41
N SER A 227 -19.77 -20.55 -12.26
CA SER A 227 -20.44 -20.48 -13.56
C SER A 227 -20.03 -21.66 -14.45
N SER A 228 -18.76 -22.03 -14.45
CA SER A 228 -18.25 -23.18 -15.22
C SER A 228 -18.81 -24.52 -14.71
N ILE A 229 -18.90 -24.69 -13.39
CA ILE A 229 -19.51 -25.89 -12.77
C ILE A 229 -21.00 -26.00 -13.17
N VAL A 230 -21.75 -24.90 -13.03
CA VAL A 230 -23.17 -24.84 -13.38
C VAL A 230 -23.36 -25.17 -14.87
N GLN A 231 -22.57 -24.55 -15.75
CA GLN A 231 -22.63 -24.78 -17.19
C GLN A 231 -22.33 -26.24 -17.55
N SER A 232 -21.26 -26.81 -16.99
CA SER A 232 -20.91 -28.22 -17.21
C SER A 232 -22.02 -29.16 -16.78
N ARG A 233 -22.67 -28.91 -15.64
CA ARG A 233 -23.81 -29.71 -15.17
C ARG A 233 -25.05 -29.53 -16.05
N MET A 234 -25.29 -28.34 -16.60
CA MET A 234 -26.38 -28.11 -17.56
C MET A 234 -26.15 -28.88 -18.87
N GLU A 235 -24.90 -28.98 -19.32
CA GLU A 235 -24.53 -29.76 -20.52
C GLU A 235 -24.68 -31.27 -20.32
N GLU A 236 -24.46 -31.75 -19.09
CA GLU A 236 -24.72 -33.14 -18.71
C GLU A 236 -26.23 -33.43 -18.62
N LEU A 237 -27.02 -32.46 -18.15
CA LEU A 237 -28.47 -32.59 -17.95
C LEU A 237 -29.27 -32.08 -19.17
N THR A 238 -28.93 -32.58 -20.35
CA THR A 238 -29.71 -32.35 -21.58
C THR A 238 -30.75 -33.44 -21.79
N TRP A 239 -31.81 -33.13 -22.54
CA TRP A 239 -32.81 -34.12 -22.98
C TRP A 239 -32.18 -35.31 -23.72
N ARG A 240 -31.08 -35.09 -24.44
CA ARG A 240 -30.34 -36.17 -25.12
C ARG A 240 -29.73 -37.17 -24.14
N ASN A 241 -29.02 -36.67 -23.14
CA ASN A 241 -28.35 -37.51 -22.12
C ASN A 241 -29.36 -38.16 -21.16
N TRP A 242 -30.55 -37.57 -21.03
CA TRP A 242 -31.68 -38.10 -20.28
C TRP A 242 -32.19 -39.43 -20.87
N ASP A 243 -32.31 -39.50 -22.19
CA ASP A 243 -32.82 -40.68 -22.90
C ASP A 243 -31.78 -41.81 -22.99
N GLU A 244 -30.49 -41.49 -23.06
CA GLU A 244 -29.39 -42.45 -23.19
C GLU A 244 -29.05 -43.19 -21.88
N ASN A 245 -29.22 -42.56 -20.72
CA ASN A 245 -28.86 -43.15 -19.42
C ASN A 245 -30.01 -43.90 -18.70
N GLY A 246 -31.19 -43.99 -19.31
CA GLY A 246 -32.23 -44.96 -18.93
C GLY A 246 -32.65 -45.04 -17.45
N SER A 247 -32.56 -43.96 -16.65
CA SER A 247 -32.87 -44.03 -15.22
C SER A 247 -34.26 -43.47 -14.87
N ARG A 248 -35.08 -44.37 -14.35
CA ARG A 248 -36.50 -44.25 -13.96
C ARG A 248 -36.77 -43.41 -12.69
N GLU A 249 -35.84 -42.67 -12.13
CA GLU A 249 -36.00 -42.15 -10.75
C GLU A 249 -36.00 -40.62 -10.56
N LEU A 250 -35.53 -39.82 -11.51
CA LEU A 250 -35.74 -38.38 -11.43
C LEU A 250 -37.09 -38.04 -12.07
N ARG A 251 -38.18 -38.16 -11.29
CA ARG A 251 -39.41 -37.46 -11.66
C ARG A 251 -39.06 -35.97 -11.73
N LEU A 252 -39.37 -35.32 -12.86
CA LEU A 252 -39.35 -33.86 -13.04
C LEU A 252 -40.39 -33.21 -12.12
N GLY A 253 -40.18 -33.36 -10.82
CA GLY A 253 -40.88 -32.70 -9.75
C GLY A 253 -39.95 -31.69 -9.08
N PRO A 254 -40.42 -31.04 -8.00
CA PRO A 254 -39.65 -30.05 -7.25
C PRO A 254 -38.26 -30.54 -6.79
N ASP A 255 -38.02 -31.85 -6.75
CA ASP A 255 -36.73 -32.46 -6.40
C ASP A 255 -35.63 -32.35 -7.46
N SER A 256 -35.97 -32.05 -8.73
CA SER A 256 -34.98 -31.94 -9.83
C SER A 256 -34.04 -30.74 -9.65
N VAL A 257 -34.58 -29.60 -9.19
CA VAL A 257 -33.79 -28.41 -8.85
C VAL A 257 -32.90 -28.70 -7.63
N ARG A 258 -33.41 -29.45 -6.65
CA ARG A 258 -32.62 -29.87 -5.48
C ARG A 258 -31.44 -30.73 -5.91
N PHE A 259 -31.68 -31.75 -6.74
CA PHE A 259 -30.63 -32.64 -7.24
C PHE A 259 -29.54 -31.89 -8.02
N PHE A 260 -29.93 -30.98 -8.92
CA PHE A 260 -28.98 -30.14 -9.66
C PHE A 260 -28.14 -29.27 -8.71
N THR A 261 -28.79 -28.67 -7.71
CA THR A 261 -28.13 -27.82 -6.71
C THR A 261 -27.15 -28.63 -5.87
N GLU A 262 -27.54 -29.80 -5.39
CA GLU A 262 -26.68 -30.72 -4.63
C GLU A 262 -25.45 -31.16 -5.45
N ALA A 263 -25.64 -31.49 -6.73
CA ALA A 263 -24.55 -31.87 -7.62
C ALA A 263 -23.56 -30.72 -7.89
N CYS A 264 -24.06 -29.48 -8.01
CA CYS A 264 -23.21 -28.29 -8.14
C CYS A 264 -22.42 -28.02 -6.85
N ILE A 265 -23.06 -28.14 -5.68
CA ILE A 265 -22.41 -27.98 -4.37
C ILE A 265 -21.31 -29.04 -4.17
N GLN A 266 -21.59 -30.30 -4.54
CA GLN A 266 -20.60 -31.38 -4.43
C GLN A 266 -19.39 -31.13 -5.34
N ALA A 267 -19.62 -30.68 -6.58
CA ALA A 267 -18.53 -30.33 -7.50
C ALA A 267 -17.68 -29.17 -6.96
N LEU A 268 -18.31 -28.16 -6.36
CA LEU A 268 -17.62 -27.04 -5.73
C LEU A 268 -16.76 -27.49 -4.53
N ASN A 269 -17.29 -28.38 -3.69
CA ASN A 269 -16.55 -28.94 -2.56
C ASN A 269 -15.34 -29.77 -3.01
N ASN A 270 -15.48 -30.53 -4.10
CA ASN A 270 -14.37 -31.28 -4.68
C ASN A 270 -13.30 -30.34 -5.23
N TRP A 271 -13.69 -29.29 -5.97
CA TRP A 271 -12.75 -28.29 -6.48
C TRP A 271 -11.92 -27.66 -5.35
N ARG A 272 -12.57 -27.30 -4.23
CA ARG A 272 -11.90 -26.76 -3.05
C ARG A 272 -10.82 -27.68 -2.47
N SER A 273 -10.93 -29.00 -2.64
CA SER A 273 -9.92 -29.94 -2.14
C SER A 273 -8.62 -29.99 -2.98
N TYR A 274 -8.62 -29.34 -4.15
CA TYR A 274 -7.46 -29.23 -5.04
C TYR A 274 -6.78 -27.84 -5.00
N CYS A 275 -7.30 -26.90 -4.21
CA CYS A 275 -6.73 -25.58 -3.98
C CYS A 275 -6.12 -25.50 -2.57
#